data_AF-A0A9X5BC04-F1
#
_entry.id   AF-A0A9X5BC04-F1
#
_cell.length_a   1.000
_cell.length_b   1.000
_cell.length_c   1.000
_cell.angle_alpha   90.00
_cell.angle_beta   90.00
_cell.angle_gamma   90.00
#
_symmetry.space_group_name_H-M   'P 1'
#
loop_
_entity.id
_entity.type
_entity.pdbx_description
1 polymer ?
#
loop_
_entity_poly.entity_id
_entity_poly.type
_entity_poly.pdbx_seq_one_letter_code
_entity_poly.pdbx_strand_id
1 'polypeptide(L)'
;MVVKMKIKKLILWLASLVLMIAVAIFALSFLLHWGKNDTTLFQEKIELLQEYVLADWVYEELGDMPAETVGNVIFLSVSDGTSRASVYTGTGVTLDEAWLSAVDKSISALQKKELYPKWVKADVVYFSETVPTEELFQIIGSYRNEFFRYGVSFDENFQTALLEAELNGAKIYDYENGGINHETLNRYLEASKRPTLKQFPLSCTLFQCAGWICDDDNTVYDLSASGLDYGRRKVDVLDADYAKELILNASNFLVNQVKEDGSFIYGIYPRFDEEIENYNIVRHASSLWSLICRYRLSPNQTLAEKINQSNYRLYAQPGNL
;
A
#
# COMPACT_ATOMS: atom_id res chain seq x y z
N MET A 1 38.10 -38.28 50.82
CA MET A 1 37.79 -36.83 50.89
C MET A 1 38.20 -36.07 49.62
N VAL A 2 39.41 -36.32 49.09
CA VAL A 2 39.99 -35.60 47.92
C VAL A 2 39.19 -35.76 46.61
N VAL A 3 38.64 -36.95 46.32
CA VAL A 3 37.88 -37.23 45.07
C VAL A 3 36.55 -36.46 45.02
N LYS A 4 35.78 -36.42 46.12
CA LYS A 4 34.54 -35.63 46.23
C LYS A 4 34.81 -34.12 46.01
N MET A 5 35.98 -33.64 46.43
CA MET A 5 36.37 -32.24 46.29
C MET A 5 36.73 -31.86 44.84
N LYS A 6 37.37 -32.78 44.10
CA LYS A 6 37.64 -32.61 42.66
C LYS A 6 36.34 -32.62 41.82
N ILE A 7 35.40 -33.50 42.15
CA ILE A 7 34.09 -33.57 41.48
C ILE A 7 33.28 -32.29 41.72
N LYS A 8 33.23 -31.77 42.95
CA LYS A 8 32.57 -30.48 43.24
C LYS A 8 33.18 -29.31 42.45
N LYS A 9 34.51 -29.25 42.33
CA LYS A 9 35.18 -28.22 41.51
C LYS A 9 34.83 -28.36 40.03
N LEU A 10 34.82 -29.58 39.49
CA LEU A 10 34.46 -29.83 38.10
C LEU A 10 33.01 -29.40 37.79
N ILE A 11 32.07 -29.70 38.69
CA ILE A 11 30.67 -29.26 38.58
C ILE A 11 30.57 -27.74 38.63
N LEU A 12 31.33 -27.07 39.51
CA LEU A 12 31.37 -25.61 39.58
C LEU A 12 31.90 -24.98 38.28
N TRP A 13 32.95 -25.57 37.70
CA TRP A 13 33.54 -25.12 36.43
C TRP A 13 32.56 -25.29 35.26
N LEU A 14 31.86 -26.43 35.19
CA LEU A 14 30.82 -26.67 34.19
C LEU A 14 29.65 -25.69 34.35
N ALA A 15 29.18 -25.45 35.57
CA ALA A 15 28.11 -24.49 35.83
C ALA A 15 28.54 -23.05 35.45
N SER A 16 29.79 -22.68 35.75
CA SER A 16 30.35 -21.37 35.36
C SER A 16 30.48 -21.22 33.84
N LEU A 17 30.86 -22.29 33.13
CA LEU A 17 30.94 -22.29 31.67
C LEU A 17 29.56 -22.12 31.03
N VAL A 18 28.55 -22.85 31.52
CA VAL A 18 27.16 -22.72 31.06
C VAL A 18 26.63 -21.30 31.30
N LEU A 19 26.91 -20.72 32.47
CA LEU A 19 26.51 -19.34 32.78
C LEU A 19 27.19 -18.33 31.85
N MET A 20 28.50 -18.48 31.58
CA MET A 20 29.20 -17.59 30.63
C MET A 20 28.64 -17.71 29.21
N ILE A 21 28.30 -18.92 28.76
CA ILE A 21 27.66 -19.13 27.45
C ILE A 21 26.29 -18.46 27.42
N ALA A 22 25.46 -18.63 28.46
CA ALA A 22 24.15 -17.99 28.55
C ALA A 22 24.25 -16.45 28.54
N VAL A 23 25.20 -15.88 29.28
CA VAL A 23 25.46 -14.42 29.29
C VAL A 23 25.96 -13.94 27.93
N ALA A 24 26.83 -14.71 27.25
CA ALA A 24 27.30 -14.37 25.92
C ALA A 24 26.18 -14.43 24.88
N ILE A 25 25.30 -15.44 24.92
CA ILE A 25 24.12 -15.53 24.06
C ILE A 25 23.17 -14.37 24.34
N PHE A 26 22.91 -14.05 25.61
CA PHE A 26 22.05 -12.93 25.97
C PHE A 26 22.64 -11.60 25.52
N ALA A 27 23.93 -11.36 25.75
CA ALA A 27 24.63 -10.15 25.29
C ALA A 27 24.63 -10.04 23.76
N LEU A 28 24.84 -11.15 23.04
CA LEU A 28 24.77 -11.19 21.58
C LEU A 28 23.36 -10.92 21.07
N SER A 29 22.35 -11.57 21.66
CA SER A 29 20.93 -11.34 21.34
C SER A 29 20.53 -9.90 21.61
N PHE A 30 20.95 -9.35 22.75
CA PHE A 30 20.71 -7.97 23.13
C PHE A 30 21.38 -7.01 22.14
N LEU A 31 22.66 -7.22 21.78
CA LEU A 31 23.35 -6.42 20.78
C LEU A 31 22.71 -6.53 19.38
N LEU A 32 22.18 -7.70 19.02
CA LEU A 32 21.50 -7.92 17.73
C LEU A 32 20.13 -7.25 17.64
N HIS A 33 19.43 -7.08 18.76
CA HIS A 33 18.08 -6.50 18.84
C HIS A 33 18.07 -5.06 19.38
N TRP A 34 19.19 -4.58 19.91
CA TRP A 34 19.30 -3.23 20.46
C TRP A 34 19.07 -2.18 19.35
N GLY A 35 18.04 -1.35 19.54
CA GLY A 35 17.67 -0.30 18.60
C GLY A 35 16.93 -0.79 17.35
N LYS A 36 16.51 -2.06 17.29
CA LYS A 36 15.59 -2.55 16.26
C LYS A 36 14.15 -2.37 16.71
N ASN A 37 13.31 -1.88 15.81
CA ASN A 37 11.87 -1.80 16.05
C ASN A 37 11.22 -3.18 15.99
N ASP A 38 10.12 -3.32 16.72
CA ASP A 38 9.27 -4.51 16.68
C ASP A 38 8.57 -4.63 15.32
N THR A 39 8.64 -5.82 14.73
CA THR A 39 8.01 -6.15 13.44
C THR A 39 6.95 -7.24 13.56
N THR A 40 6.55 -7.61 14.79
CA THR A 40 5.64 -8.73 15.05
C THR A 40 4.31 -8.56 14.30
N LEU A 41 3.68 -7.38 14.37
CA LEU A 41 2.42 -7.12 13.66
C LEU A 41 2.56 -7.23 12.13
N PHE A 42 3.71 -6.82 11.58
CA PHE A 42 3.97 -7.01 10.15
C PHE A 42 4.05 -8.50 9.81
N GLN A 43 4.77 -9.29 10.62
CA GLN A 43 4.90 -10.74 10.41
C GLN A 43 3.55 -11.46 10.48
N GLU A 44 2.71 -11.13 11.45
CA GLU A 44 1.34 -11.68 11.54
C GLU A 44 0.53 -11.41 10.27
N LYS A 45 0.58 -10.18 9.74
CA LYS A 45 -0.10 -9.83 8.49
C LYS A 45 0.50 -10.54 7.26
N ILE A 46 1.81 -10.77 7.26
CA ILE A 46 2.50 -11.51 6.20
C ILE A 46 2.10 -12.98 6.20
N GLU A 47 1.98 -13.62 7.36
CA GLU A 47 1.49 -15.01 7.46
C GLU A 47 0.09 -15.13 6.86
N LEU A 48 -0.81 -14.20 7.18
CA LEU A 48 -2.16 -14.17 6.61
C LEU A 48 -2.15 -13.95 5.09
N LEU A 49 -1.34 -13.03 4.58
CA LEU A 49 -1.23 -12.79 3.13
C LEU A 49 -0.62 -13.99 2.40
N GLN A 50 0.32 -14.69 3.02
CA GLN A 50 1.00 -15.84 2.43
C GLN A 50 0.02 -16.95 2.08
N GLU A 51 -1.00 -17.19 2.91
CA GLU A 51 -2.05 -18.18 2.66
C GLU A 51 -2.82 -17.92 1.35
N TYR A 52 -2.95 -16.65 0.96
CA TYR A 52 -3.65 -16.26 -0.27
C TYR A 52 -2.71 -16.18 -1.47
N VAL A 53 -1.52 -15.59 -1.27
CA VAL A 53 -0.55 -15.34 -2.34
C VAL A 53 0.12 -16.61 -2.83
N LEU A 54 0.38 -17.57 -1.92
CA LEU A 54 1.00 -18.86 -2.25
C LEU A 54 -0.02 -20.00 -2.26
N ALA A 55 -1.29 -19.70 -2.58
CA ALA A 55 -2.31 -20.72 -2.78
C ALA A 55 -2.09 -21.43 -4.13
N ASP A 56 -2.40 -22.73 -4.21
CA ASP A 56 -2.18 -23.57 -5.40
C ASP A 56 -2.75 -22.95 -6.69
N TRP A 57 -3.95 -22.38 -6.63
CA TRP A 57 -4.62 -21.76 -7.78
C TRP A 57 -3.86 -20.53 -8.32
N VAL A 58 -3.09 -19.83 -7.48
CA VAL A 58 -2.26 -18.70 -7.91
C VAL A 58 -1.11 -19.19 -8.79
N TYR A 59 -0.47 -20.31 -8.42
CA TYR A 59 0.58 -20.92 -9.25
C TYR A 59 0.03 -21.37 -10.61
N GLU A 60 -1.21 -21.89 -10.64
CA GLU A 60 -1.86 -22.29 -11.89
C GLU A 60 -2.15 -21.10 -12.82
N GLU A 61 -2.44 -19.92 -12.27
CA GLU A 61 -2.77 -18.72 -13.05
C GLU A 61 -1.54 -17.88 -13.49
N LEU A 62 -0.47 -17.82 -12.68
CA LEU A 62 0.71 -16.97 -12.96
C LEU A 62 1.56 -17.42 -14.16
N GLY A 63 1.47 -18.71 -14.53
CA GLY A 63 2.40 -19.32 -15.49
C GLY A 63 3.82 -19.45 -14.94
N ASP A 64 4.76 -19.90 -15.77
CA ASP A 64 6.09 -20.34 -15.29
C ASP A 64 7.04 -19.17 -14.91
N MET A 65 7.01 -18.07 -15.67
CA MET A 65 7.94 -16.94 -15.50
C MET A 65 7.28 -15.60 -15.89
N PRO A 66 6.32 -15.09 -15.09
CA PRO A 66 5.53 -13.91 -15.43
C PRO A 66 6.35 -12.61 -15.50
N ALA A 67 7.59 -12.60 -15.00
CA ALA A 67 8.50 -11.46 -15.03
C ALA A 67 9.78 -11.73 -15.85
N GLU A 68 9.67 -12.57 -16.89
CA GLU A 68 10.75 -12.88 -17.83
C GLU A 68 12.06 -13.32 -17.14
N THR A 69 13.10 -12.50 -17.17
CA THR A 69 14.48 -12.83 -16.74
C THR A 69 14.59 -13.22 -15.28
N VAL A 70 13.81 -12.60 -14.39
CA VAL A 70 13.89 -12.82 -12.94
C VAL A 70 12.93 -13.91 -12.46
N GLY A 71 12.09 -14.47 -13.33
CA GLY A 71 11.07 -15.46 -12.97
C GLY A 71 9.85 -14.81 -12.35
N ASN A 72 9.92 -14.53 -11.04
CA ASN A 72 8.81 -14.03 -10.24
C ASN A 72 9.17 -12.71 -9.54
N VAL A 73 8.18 -11.81 -9.43
CA VAL A 73 8.32 -10.51 -8.76
C VAL A 73 7.11 -10.25 -7.86
N ILE A 74 7.38 -9.82 -6.63
CA ILE A 74 6.38 -9.44 -5.65
C ILE A 74 6.73 -8.07 -5.08
N PHE A 75 5.72 -7.23 -4.88
CA PHE A 75 5.85 -5.98 -4.16
C PHE A 75 5.03 -6.04 -2.87
N LEU A 76 5.66 -5.71 -1.74
CA LEU A 76 4.99 -5.53 -0.46
C LEU A 76 4.90 -4.05 -0.13
N SER A 77 3.69 -3.51 -0.15
CA SER A 77 3.40 -2.13 0.25
C SER A 77 2.96 -2.09 1.71
N VAL A 78 3.63 -1.29 2.53
CA VAL A 78 3.33 -1.15 3.97
C VAL A 78 2.96 0.29 4.28
N SER A 79 1.80 0.53 4.91
CA SER A 79 1.32 1.85 5.30
C SER A 79 0.83 1.88 6.74
N ASP A 80 1.01 3.01 7.41
CA ASP A 80 0.43 3.34 8.71
C ASP A 80 -1.00 3.92 8.62
N GLY A 81 -1.54 4.07 7.40
CA GLY A 81 -2.84 4.67 7.11
C GLY A 81 -2.85 6.20 7.10
N THR A 82 -1.70 6.84 7.33
CA THR A 82 -1.54 8.31 7.35
C THR A 82 -0.48 8.80 6.37
N SER A 83 0.47 7.94 6.01
CA SER A 83 1.55 8.23 5.08
C SER A 83 1.49 7.33 3.84
N ARG A 84 2.11 7.78 2.74
CA ARG A 84 2.28 6.97 1.54
C ARG A 84 2.98 5.66 1.89
N ALA A 85 2.48 4.56 1.32
CA ALA A 85 3.04 3.24 1.57
C ALA A 85 4.52 3.18 1.17
N SER A 86 5.32 2.49 1.98
CA SER A 86 6.68 2.10 1.60
C SER A 86 6.61 0.76 0.86
N VAL A 87 7.17 0.70 -0.35
CA VAL A 87 7.05 -0.48 -1.23
C VAL A 87 8.40 -1.22 -1.32
N TYR A 88 8.37 -2.53 -1.07
CA TYR A 88 9.55 -3.40 -1.06
C TYR A 88 9.42 -4.48 -2.14
N THR A 89 10.38 -4.53 -3.05
CA THR A 89 10.37 -5.46 -4.19
C THR A 89 11.19 -6.71 -3.90
N GLY A 90 10.57 -7.89 -3.99
CA GLY A 90 11.22 -9.20 -4.00
C GLY A 90 11.24 -9.78 -5.40
N THR A 91 12.34 -10.47 -5.72
CA THR A 91 12.53 -11.19 -6.98
C THR A 91 13.07 -12.59 -6.67
N GLY A 92 12.74 -13.58 -7.48
CA GLY A 92 13.16 -14.96 -7.27
C GLY A 92 12.77 -15.87 -8.43
N VAL A 93 13.51 -16.96 -8.62
CA VAL A 93 13.21 -17.92 -9.70
C VAL A 93 11.84 -18.55 -9.47
N THR A 94 11.49 -18.79 -8.20
CA THR A 94 10.16 -19.24 -7.78
C THR A 94 9.39 -18.13 -7.08
N LEU A 95 8.06 -18.27 -7.01
CA LEU A 95 7.19 -17.35 -6.29
C LEU A 95 7.55 -17.29 -4.79
N ASP A 96 7.85 -18.44 -4.18
CA ASP A 96 8.32 -18.54 -2.79
C ASP A 96 9.61 -17.76 -2.54
N GLU A 97 10.60 -17.87 -3.44
CA GLU A 97 11.84 -17.10 -3.34
C GLU A 97 11.59 -15.60 -3.45
N ALA A 98 10.73 -15.17 -4.38
CA ALA A 98 10.35 -13.77 -4.53
C ALA A 98 9.61 -13.24 -3.29
N TRP A 99 8.72 -14.04 -2.70
CA TRP A 99 8.00 -13.74 -1.47
C TRP A 99 8.97 -13.53 -0.30
N LEU A 100 9.83 -14.51 -0.03
CA LEU A 100 10.82 -14.45 1.05
C LEU A 100 11.75 -13.23 0.86
N SER A 101 12.21 -12.98 -0.37
CA SER A 101 13.02 -11.81 -0.72
C SER A 101 12.32 -10.48 -0.39
N ALA A 102 11.02 -10.35 -0.69
CA ALA A 102 10.24 -9.17 -0.36
C ALA A 102 10.05 -9.01 1.16
N VAL A 103 9.73 -10.10 1.85
CA VAL A 103 9.53 -10.12 3.31
C VAL A 103 10.81 -9.72 4.04
N ASP A 104 11.96 -10.29 3.68
CA ASP A 104 13.25 -10.00 4.31
C ASP A 104 13.65 -8.53 4.15
N LYS A 105 13.44 -7.97 2.95
CA LYS A 105 13.67 -6.54 2.67
C LYS A 105 12.73 -5.65 3.50
N SER A 106 11.46 -6.04 3.61
CA SER A 106 10.46 -5.32 4.40
C SER A 106 10.82 -5.32 5.89
N ILE A 107 11.10 -6.48 6.48
CA ILE A 107 11.52 -6.61 7.89
C ILE A 107 12.79 -5.79 8.15
N SER A 108 13.79 -5.91 7.27
CA SER A 108 15.05 -5.18 7.40
C SER A 108 14.86 -3.66 7.37
N ALA A 109 13.86 -3.16 6.65
CA ALA A 109 13.52 -1.74 6.58
C ALA A 109 12.70 -1.29 7.81
N LEU A 110 11.70 -2.07 8.21
CA LEU A 110 10.84 -1.79 9.37
C LEU A 110 11.63 -1.84 10.69
N GLN A 111 12.63 -2.71 10.81
CA GLN A 111 13.52 -2.71 11.97
C GLN A 111 14.30 -1.40 12.14
N LYS A 112 14.48 -0.62 11.06
CA LYS A 112 15.26 0.64 11.04
C LYS A 112 14.37 1.90 11.05
N LYS A 113 13.08 1.76 10.78
CA LYS A 113 12.13 2.87 10.65
C LYS A 113 10.92 2.58 11.51
N GLU A 114 10.52 3.52 12.36
CA GLU A 114 9.28 3.36 13.12
C GLU A 114 8.11 3.55 12.15
N LEU A 115 7.51 2.45 11.71
CA LEU A 115 6.35 2.42 10.84
C LEU A 115 5.40 1.37 11.39
N TYR A 116 4.23 1.80 11.86
CA TYR A 116 3.17 0.89 12.29
C TYR A 116 2.51 0.28 11.04
N PRO A 117 2.58 -1.04 10.81
CA PRO A 117 2.09 -1.66 9.58
C PRO A 117 0.57 -1.82 9.65
N LYS A 118 -0.18 -0.70 9.59
CA LYS A 118 -1.64 -0.70 9.65
C LYS A 118 -2.24 -1.52 8.51
N TRP A 119 -1.77 -1.27 7.29
CA TRP A 119 -2.16 -1.99 6.09
C TRP A 119 -0.93 -2.57 5.39
N VAL A 120 -1.04 -3.81 4.92
CA VAL A 120 -0.01 -4.48 4.12
C VAL A 120 -0.66 -5.02 2.85
N LYS A 121 -0.10 -4.67 1.70
CA LYS A 121 -0.58 -5.12 0.39
C LYS A 121 0.51 -5.91 -0.32
N ALA A 122 0.16 -7.06 -0.87
CA ALA A 122 0.98 -7.83 -1.78
C ALA A 122 0.49 -7.64 -3.21
N ASP A 123 1.41 -7.28 -4.11
CA ASP A 123 1.19 -7.21 -5.55
C ASP A 123 2.13 -8.20 -6.24
N VAL A 124 1.59 -9.25 -6.85
CA VAL A 124 2.33 -10.29 -7.55
C VAL A 124 2.23 -10.06 -9.05
N VAL A 125 3.36 -9.95 -9.74
CA VAL A 125 3.37 -9.79 -11.19
C VAL A 125 2.82 -11.06 -11.85
N TYR A 126 1.72 -10.93 -12.61
CA TYR A 126 1.14 -12.04 -13.41
C TYR A 126 1.36 -11.87 -14.91
N PHE A 127 1.72 -10.67 -15.33
CA PHE A 127 1.96 -10.35 -16.73
C PHE A 127 3.06 -9.31 -16.81
N SER A 128 4.00 -9.53 -17.73
CA SER A 128 4.95 -8.50 -18.14
C SER A 128 5.23 -8.57 -19.63
N GLU A 129 5.58 -7.41 -20.20
CA GLU A 129 6.06 -7.31 -21.57
C GLU A 129 7.17 -6.26 -21.68
N THR A 130 8.22 -6.58 -22.41
CA THR A 130 9.28 -5.63 -22.73
C THR A 130 8.95 -4.82 -23.98
N VAL A 131 8.91 -3.49 -23.84
CA VAL A 131 8.61 -2.54 -24.93
C VAL A 131 9.73 -1.51 -25.09
N PRO A 132 9.98 -0.98 -26.31
CA PRO A 132 10.82 0.19 -26.49
C PRO A 132 10.32 1.38 -25.65
N THR A 133 11.22 2.12 -25.00
CA THR A 133 10.83 3.25 -24.15
C THR A 133 10.07 4.33 -24.93
N GLU A 134 10.44 4.54 -26.19
CA GLU A 134 9.76 5.49 -27.09
C GLU A 134 8.32 5.07 -27.39
N GLU A 135 8.06 3.77 -27.49
CA GLU A 135 6.72 3.22 -27.68
C GLU A 135 5.88 3.41 -26.41
N LEU A 136 6.46 3.17 -25.23
CA LEU A 136 5.79 3.45 -23.95
C LEU A 136 5.31 4.90 -23.88
N PHE A 137 6.12 5.86 -24.33
CA PHE A 137 5.73 7.28 -24.30
C PHE A 137 4.50 7.53 -25.19
N GLN A 138 4.49 6.98 -26.41
CA GLN A 138 3.35 7.07 -27.30
C GLN A 138 2.09 6.41 -26.70
N ILE A 139 2.24 5.26 -26.06
CA ILE A 139 1.15 4.57 -25.37
C ILE A 139 0.57 5.48 -24.30
N ILE A 140 1.38 6.00 -23.36
CA ILE A 140 0.92 6.89 -22.28
C ILE A 140 0.14 8.09 -22.83
N GLY A 141 0.65 8.75 -23.88
CA GLY A 141 0.02 9.91 -24.48
C GLY A 141 -1.34 9.64 -25.15
N SER A 142 -1.64 8.37 -25.46
CA SER A 142 -2.93 7.97 -26.04
C SER A 142 -4.01 7.66 -24.99
N TYR A 143 -3.61 7.46 -23.73
CA TYR A 143 -4.53 7.10 -22.65
C TYR A 143 -5.22 8.32 -22.03
N ARG A 144 -6.41 8.10 -21.49
CA ARG A 144 -7.05 9.06 -20.60
C ARG A 144 -6.16 9.25 -19.36
N ASN A 145 -5.97 10.50 -18.93
CA ASN A 145 -5.20 10.84 -17.75
C ASN A 145 -5.56 9.94 -16.56
N GLU A 146 -4.54 9.29 -15.97
CA GLU A 146 -4.65 8.42 -14.79
C GLU A 146 -5.32 7.05 -15.03
N PHE A 147 -5.51 6.64 -16.29
CA PHE A 147 -6.10 5.34 -16.66
C PHE A 147 -5.09 4.37 -17.31
N PHE A 148 -3.80 4.71 -17.40
CA PHE A 148 -2.80 3.74 -17.84
C PHE A 148 -2.44 2.81 -16.66
N ARG A 149 -2.92 1.57 -16.71
CA ARG A 149 -2.93 0.60 -15.59
C ARG A 149 -1.75 -0.39 -15.60
N TYR A 150 -0.55 0.12 -15.82
CA TYR A 150 0.67 -0.69 -15.85
C TYR A 150 1.71 -0.13 -14.88
N GLY A 151 2.41 -1.02 -14.19
CA GLY A 151 3.71 -0.74 -13.60
C GLY A 151 4.80 -0.72 -14.67
N VAL A 152 5.95 -0.14 -14.34
CA VAL A 152 7.11 -0.04 -15.25
C VAL A 152 8.36 -0.39 -14.49
N SER A 153 9.18 -1.27 -15.07
CA SER A 153 10.56 -1.50 -14.69
C SER A 153 11.51 -0.91 -15.73
N PHE A 154 12.49 -0.13 -15.28
CA PHE A 154 13.50 0.50 -16.15
C PHE A 154 14.83 -0.28 -16.15
N ASP A 155 14.83 -1.49 -15.60
CA ASP A 155 15.93 -2.44 -15.65
C ASP A 155 15.39 -3.88 -15.61
N GLU A 156 16.18 -4.82 -16.13
CA GLU A 156 15.84 -6.25 -16.23
C GLU A 156 15.74 -6.97 -14.87
N ASN A 157 16.23 -6.37 -13.79
CA ASN A 157 16.28 -6.97 -12.45
C ASN A 157 15.23 -6.40 -11.49
N PHE A 158 14.29 -5.58 -11.99
CA PHE A 158 13.23 -4.93 -11.22
C PHE A 158 13.73 -4.07 -10.05
N GLN A 159 14.97 -3.55 -10.12
CA GLN A 159 15.54 -2.68 -9.06
C GLN A 159 14.98 -1.25 -9.11
N THR A 160 14.48 -0.85 -10.28
CA THR A 160 13.86 0.45 -10.57
C THR A 160 12.37 0.30 -10.91
N ALA A 161 11.81 -0.89 -10.70
CA ALA A 161 10.39 -1.15 -10.91
C ALA A 161 9.53 -0.29 -9.99
N LEU A 162 8.46 0.28 -10.54
CA LEU A 162 7.43 1.03 -9.81
C LEU A 162 6.05 0.48 -10.17
N LEU A 163 5.19 0.29 -9.16
CA LEU A 163 3.80 -0.08 -9.34
C LEU A 163 3.02 1.02 -10.08
N GLU A 164 1.95 0.63 -10.75
CA GLU A 164 0.98 1.53 -11.39
C GLU A 164 0.54 2.69 -10.46
N ALA A 165 0.25 2.36 -9.20
CA ALA A 165 -0.18 3.34 -8.20
C ALA A 165 0.94 4.32 -7.80
N GLU A 166 2.20 3.87 -7.79
CA GLU A 166 3.37 4.74 -7.57
C GLU A 166 3.51 5.73 -8.75
N LEU A 167 3.43 5.22 -9.98
CA LEU A 167 3.61 6.00 -11.21
C LEU A 167 2.51 7.05 -11.41
N ASN A 168 1.24 6.65 -11.28
CA ASN A 168 0.10 7.56 -11.39
C ASN A 168 0.02 8.52 -10.20
N GLY A 169 0.16 8.00 -8.97
CA GLY A 169 0.03 8.78 -7.74
C GLY A 169 1.11 9.84 -7.57
N ALA A 170 2.33 9.57 -8.07
CA ALA A 170 3.43 10.53 -8.08
C ALA A 170 3.45 11.43 -9.32
N LYS A 171 2.53 11.25 -10.30
CA LYS A 171 2.54 11.91 -11.63
C LYS A 171 3.87 11.74 -12.35
N ILE A 172 4.43 10.53 -12.28
CA ILE A 172 5.59 10.14 -13.09
C ILE A 172 5.13 9.91 -14.52
N TYR A 173 3.96 9.28 -14.71
CA TYR A 173 3.25 9.35 -15.97
C TYR A 173 2.81 10.77 -16.25
N ASP A 174 3.32 11.31 -17.33
CA ASP A 174 3.00 12.63 -17.87
C ASP A 174 2.12 12.45 -19.09
N TYR A 175 0.80 12.46 -18.85
CA TYR A 175 -0.20 12.30 -19.89
C TYR A 175 -0.32 13.55 -20.78
N GLU A 176 0.09 14.71 -20.30
CA GLU A 176 0.02 15.96 -21.07
C GLU A 176 1.12 16.02 -22.13
N ASN A 177 2.32 15.57 -21.77
CA ASN A 177 3.46 15.51 -22.68
C ASN A 177 3.68 14.12 -23.31
N GLY A 178 2.82 13.15 -22.98
CA GLY A 178 2.81 11.80 -23.55
C GLY A 178 4.07 10.99 -23.23
N GLY A 179 4.42 10.85 -21.95
CA GLY A 179 5.59 10.07 -21.56
C GLY A 179 5.84 10.00 -20.07
N ILE A 180 7.12 9.99 -19.70
CA ILE A 180 7.56 9.87 -18.31
C ILE A 180 8.33 11.11 -17.91
N ASN A 181 7.90 11.76 -16.82
CA ASN A 181 8.61 12.88 -16.24
C ASN A 181 9.88 12.38 -15.52
N HIS A 182 11.03 12.48 -16.20
CA HIS A 182 12.32 11.95 -15.71
C HIS A 182 12.76 12.56 -14.36
N GLU A 183 12.51 13.84 -14.14
CA GLU A 183 12.86 14.50 -12.87
C GLU A 183 12.02 13.95 -11.71
N THR A 184 10.71 13.82 -11.93
CA THR A 184 9.79 13.26 -10.93
C THR A 184 10.09 11.80 -10.66
N LEU A 185 10.40 11.02 -11.70
CA LEU A 185 10.84 9.62 -11.58
C LEU A 185 12.07 9.51 -10.69
N ASN A 186 13.14 10.25 -10.98
CA ASN A 186 14.38 10.16 -10.22
C ASN A 186 14.22 10.64 -8.78
N ARG A 187 13.44 11.70 -8.54
CA ARG A 187 13.11 12.16 -7.20
C ARG A 187 12.39 11.06 -6.40
N TYR A 188 11.47 10.34 -7.04
CA TYR A 188 10.74 9.25 -6.41
C TYR A 188 11.65 8.03 -6.13
N LEU A 189 12.49 7.64 -7.09
CA LEU A 189 13.45 6.55 -6.93
C LEU A 189 14.43 6.84 -5.78
N GLU A 190 14.97 8.05 -5.72
CA GLU A 190 15.88 8.48 -4.65
C GLU A 190 15.19 8.44 -3.27
N ALA A 191 13.98 9.02 -3.17
CA ALA A 191 13.19 8.99 -1.93
C ALA A 191 12.87 7.55 -1.48
N SER A 192 12.69 6.64 -2.44
CA SER A 192 12.42 5.21 -2.22
C SER A 192 13.70 4.38 -2.06
N LYS A 193 14.89 5.02 -2.02
CA LYS A 193 16.21 4.38 -1.91
C LYS A 193 16.50 3.37 -3.03
N ARG A 194 15.96 3.62 -4.22
CA ARG A 194 16.22 2.85 -5.45
C ARG A 194 17.25 3.59 -6.32
N PRO A 195 17.99 2.88 -7.20
CA PRO A 195 18.92 3.53 -8.12
C PRO A 195 18.21 4.55 -9.03
N THR A 196 18.80 5.73 -9.20
CA THR A 196 18.30 6.73 -10.15
C THR A 196 18.81 6.45 -11.57
N LEU A 197 18.07 6.95 -12.55
CA LEU A 197 18.38 6.82 -13.97
C LEU A 197 19.09 8.08 -14.47
N LYS A 198 20.26 7.93 -15.09
CA LYS A 198 20.91 9.06 -15.78
C LYS A 198 20.22 9.40 -17.10
N GLN A 199 19.76 8.34 -17.77
CA GLN A 199 19.02 8.36 -19.02
C GLN A 199 18.05 7.19 -19.00
N PHE A 200 16.98 7.27 -19.77
CA PHE A 200 16.09 6.12 -19.93
C PHE A 200 16.82 4.95 -20.61
N PRO A 201 16.48 3.70 -20.27
CA PRO A 201 16.93 2.53 -21.02
C PRO A 201 16.33 2.54 -22.44
N LEU A 202 16.88 1.72 -23.34
CA LEU A 202 16.33 1.54 -24.69
C LEU A 202 14.94 0.89 -24.67
N SER A 203 14.74 -0.03 -23.73
CA SER A 203 13.50 -0.74 -23.49
C SER A 203 13.19 -0.76 -22.00
N CYS A 204 11.91 -0.93 -21.69
CA CYS A 204 11.39 -1.02 -20.34
C CYS A 204 10.38 -2.17 -20.27
N THR A 205 10.19 -2.72 -19.08
CA THR A 205 9.25 -3.82 -18.86
C THR A 205 7.97 -3.25 -18.26
N LEU A 206 6.87 -3.33 -19.01
CA LEU A 206 5.53 -3.07 -18.49
C LEU A 206 5.04 -4.29 -17.74
N PHE A 207 4.31 -4.09 -16.66
CA PHE A 207 3.76 -5.21 -15.90
C PHE A 207 2.44 -4.89 -15.23
N GLN A 208 1.67 -5.94 -14.93
CA GLN A 208 0.45 -5.88 -14.13
C GLN A 208 0.51 -6.90 -13.00
N CYS A 209 -0.21 -6.60 -11.92
CA CYS A 209 -0.18 -7.41 -10.72
C CYS A 209 -1.56 -7.92 -10.32
N ALA A 210 -1.58 -9.13 -9.74
CA ALA A 210 -2.67 -9.63 -8.93
C ALA A 210 -2.39 -9.17 -7.50
N GLY A 211 -3.42 -8.66 -6.82
CA GLY A 211 -3.24 -7.93 -5.58
C GLY A 211 -4.04 -8.51 -4.43
N TRP A 212 -3.46 -8.49 -3.22
CA TRP A 212 -4.14 -8.80 -1.97
C TRP A 212 -3.78 -7.75 -0.94
N ILE A 213 -4.74 -7.35 -0.09
CA ILE A 213 -4.50 -6.39 0.99
C ILE A 213 -5.00 -6.95 2.32
N CYS A 214 -4.14 -6.89 3.34
CA CYS A 214 -4.48 -7.15 4.73
C CYS A 214 -4.73 -5.81 5.43
N ASP A 215 -5.96 -5.61 5.90
CA ASP A 215 -6.41 -4.36 6.53
C ASP A 215 -6.05 -4.30 8.03
N ASP A 216 -6.51 -3.28 8.73
CA ASP A 216 -6.25 -3.07 10.15
C ASP A 216 -6.92 -4.08 11.08
N ASP A 217 -7.95 -4.77 10.61
CA ASP A 217 -8.65 -5.84 11.33
C ASP A 217 -8.05 -7.22 11.03
N ASN A 218 -6.87 -7.27 10.38
CA ASN A 218 -6.22 -8.51 9.93
C ASN A 218 -7.08 -9.32 8.96
N THR A 219 -7.95 -8.66 8.20
CA THR A 219 -8.74 -9.30 7.15
C THR A 219 -8.02 -9.16 5.82
N VAL A 220 -7.83 -10.27 5.11
CA VAL A 220 -7.24 -10.28 3.77
C VAL A 220 -8.34 -10.17 2.72
N TYR A 221 -8.14 -9.27 1.76
CA TYR A 221 -9.02 -9.10 0.61
C TYR A 221 -8.26 -9.29 -0.70
N ASP A 222 -8.86 -10.07 -1.58
CA ASP A 222 -8.46 -10.18 -2.99
C ASP A 222 -8.87 -8.92 -3.76
N LEU A 223 -7.98 -8.44 -4.62
CA LEU A 223 -8.16 -7.30 -5.49
C LEU A 223 -8.29 -7.75 -6.95
N SER A 224 -9.23 -7.16 -7.68
CA SER A 224 -9.39 -7.45 -9.10
C SER A 224 -8.12 -7.08 -9.87
N ALA A 225 -7.66 -7.99 -10.71
CA ALA A 225 -6.57 -7.78 -11.67
C ALA A 225 -7.07 -7.35 -13.05
N SER A 226 -8.36 -7.03 -13.20
CA SER A 226 -8.99 -6.90 -14.52
C SER A 226 -9.72 -5.58 -14.75
N GLY A 227 -9.61 -5.10 -15.99
CA GLY A 227 -10.43 -4.01 -16.54
C GLY A 227 -10.41 -2.73 -15.71
N LEU A 228 -11.59 -2.11 -15.58
CA LEU A 228 -11.77 -0.88 -14.80
C LEU A 228 -11.79 -1.11 -13.28
N ASP A 229 -11.86 -2.37 -12.86
CA ASP A 229 -11.86 -2.76 -11.45
C ASP A 229 -10.46 -3.06 -10.92
N TYR A 230 -9.42 -2.93 -11.75
CA TYR A 230 -8.03 -3.15 -11.37
C TYR A 230 -7.67 -2.47 -10.03
N GLY A 231 -7.18 -3.25 -9.07
CA GLY A 231 -6.78 -2.80 -7.74
C GLY A 231 -7.92 -2.56 -6.75
N ARG A 232 -9.18 -2.83 -7.13
CA ARG A 232 -10.34 -2.74 -6.22
C ARG A 232 -10.60 -4.08 -5.55
N ARG A 233 -11.04 -4.04 -4.28
CA ARG A 233 -11.54 -5.21 -3.55
C ARG A 233 -12.61 -5.92 -4.38
N LYS A 234 -12.47 -7.23 -4.57
CA LYS A 234 -13.51 -8.07 -5.17
C LYS A 234 -14.70 -8.14 -4.22
N VAL A 235 -15.90 -7.98 -4.77
CA VAL A 235 -17.17 -8.07 -4.04
C VAL A 235 -18.02 -9.09 -4.75
N ASP A 236 -18.13 -10.29 -4.18
CA ASP A 236 -18.83 -11.41 -4.82
C ASP A 236 -20.35 -11.22 -4.78
N VAL A 237 -20.87 -10.63 -3.70
CA VAL A 237 -22.31 -10.44 -3.49
C VAL A 237 -22.60 -8.99 -3.08
N LEU A 238 -23.44 -8.32 -3.86
CA LEU A 238 -24.03 -7.02 -3.54
C LEU A 238 -25.48 -7.23 -3.09
N ASP A 239 -25.66 -7.52 -1.81
CA ASP A 239 -27.00 -7.64 -1.21
C ASP A 239 -27.45 -6.33 -0.54
N ALA A 240 -28.64 -6.36 0.06
CA ALA A 240 -29.23 -5.20 0.71
C ALA A 240 -28.43 -4.73 1.95
N ASP A 241 -27.80 -5.65 2.67
CA ASP A 241 -27.03 -5.34 3.87
C ASP A 241 -25.69 -4.70 3.50
N TYR A 242 -24.99 -5.25 2.50
CA TYR A 242 -23.77 -4.65 1.94
C TYR A 242 -24.04 -3.27 1.34
N ALA A 243 -25.13 -3.13 0.57
CA ALA A 243 -25.51 -1.83 0.01
C ALA A 243 -25.83 -0.80 1.11
N LYS A 244 -26.50 -1.22 2.19
CA LYS A 244 -26.77 -0.38 3.35
C LYS A 244 -25.47 0.03 4.05
N GLU A 245 -24.54 -0.89 4.26
CA GLU A 245 -23.23 -0.61 4.84
C GLU A 245 -22.45 0.41 3.99
N LEU A 246 -22.40 0.22 2.67
CA LEU A 246 -21.79 1.15 1.73
C LEU A 246 -22.36 2.57 1.87
N ILE A 247 -23.69 2.70 1.93
CA ILE A 247 -24.37 3.99 2.13
C ILE A 247 -24.00 4.59 3.49
N LEU A 248 -23.97 3.79 4.55
CA LEU A 248 -23.61 4.26 5.89
C LEU A 248 -22.16 4.75 5.93
N ASN A 249 -21.21 3.98 5.39
CA ASN A 249 -19.80 4.35 5.33
C ASN A 249 -19.57 5.61 4.49
N ALA A 250 -20.12 5.68 3.28
CA ALA A 250 -19.98 6.84 2.40
C ALA A 250 -20.62 8.11 3.01
N SER A 251 -21.79 7.97 3.64
CA SER A 251 -22.45 9.10 4.31
C SER A 251 -21.69 9.57 5.55
N ASN A 252 -21.13 8.66 6.35
CA ASN A 252 -20.35 9.01 7.53
C ASN A 252 -19.07 9.76 7.11
N PHE A 253 -18.41 9.33 6.02
CA PHE A 253 -17.32 10.09 5.42
C PHE A 253 -17.76 11.50 5.03
N LEU A 254 -18.89 11.64 4.32
CA LEU A 254 -19.43 12.94 3.90
C LEU A 254 -19.80 13.84 5.09
N VAL A 255 -20.34 13.27 6.18
CA VAL A 255 -20.62 13.99 7.43
C VAL A 255 -19.34 14.60 8.01
N ASN A 256 -18.23 13.85 7.97
CA ASN A 256 -16.93 14.33 8.44
C ASN A 256 -16.32 15.39 7.52
N GLN A 257 -16.83 15.57 6.30
CA GLN A 257 -16.42 16.66 5.41
C GLN A 257 -17.14 17.99 5.71
N VAL A 258 -18.13 18.02 6.61
CA VAL A 258 -18.86 19.25 6.96
C VAL A 258 -18.05 20.11 7.91
N LYS A 259 -17.61 21.28 7.42
CA LYS A 259 -16.88 22.32 8.14
C LYS A 259 -17.78 23.04 9.16
N GLU A 260 -17.15 23.82 10.03
CA GLU A 260 -17.84 24.61 11.06
C GLU A 260 -18.84 25.63 10.50
N ASP A 261 -18.58 26.17 9.31
CA ASP A 261 -19.50 27.11 8.64
C ASP A 261 -20.65 26.40 7.89
N GLY A 262 -20.70 25.07 7.92
CA GLY A 262 -21.68 24.26 7.20
C GLY A 262 -21.33 23.98 5.74
N SER A 263 -20.22 24.50 5.23
CA SER A 263 -19.69 24.10 3.93
C SER A 263 -19.11 22.68 3.97
N PHE A 264 -18.94 22.04 2.81
CA PHE A 264 -18.25 20.74 2.72
C PHE A 264 -16.82 20.92 2.18
N ILE A 265 -15.90 20.07 2.61
CA ILE A 265 -14.68 19.78 1.85
C ILE A 265 -15.11 19.03 0.58
N TYR A 266 -14.87 19.63 -0.59
CA TYR A 266 -15.36 19.11 -1.88
C TYR A 266 -14.50 18.03 -2.51
N GLY A 267 -13.25 17.98 -2.07
CA GLY A 267 -12.25 17.10 -2.60
C GLY A 267 -10.89 17.61 -2.17
N ILE A 268 -9.93 16.72 -2.28
CA ILE A 268 -8.53 16.94 -1.96
C ILE A 268 -7.76 16.54 -3.22
N TYR A 269 -6.71 17.28 -3.55
CA TYR A 269 -5.70 16.84 -4.49
C TYR A 269 -4.78 15.84 -3.79
N PRO A 270 -4.94 14.51 -3.97
CA PRO A 270 -4.29 13.52 -3.11
C PRO A 270 -2.76 13.50 -3.25
N ARG A 271 -2.23 14.13 -4.30
CA ARG A 271 -0.79 14.32 -4.48
C ARG A 271 -0.21 15.29 -3.45
N PHE A 272 -0.91 16.39 -3.22
CA PHE A 272 -0.44 17.55 -2.46
C PHE A 272 -1.04 17.62 -1.06
N ASP A 273 -2.07 16.80 -0.78
CA ASP A 273 -2.85 16.88 0.46
C ASP A 273 -3.49 18.27 0.66
N GLU A 274 -3.98 18.84 -0.46
CA GLU A 274 -4.55 20.19 -0.51
C GLU A 274 -6.04 20.12 -0.87
N GLU A 275 -6.88 20.86 -0.14
CA GLU A 275 -8.29 20.98 -0.45
C GLU A 275 -8.54 21.73 -1.77
N ILE A 276 -9.59 21.35 -2.48
CA ILE A 276 -10.05 22.11 -3.65
C ILE A 276 -10.74 23.39 -3.17
N GLU A 277 -10.17 24.56 -3.52
CA GLU A 277 -10.67 25.87 -3.06
C GLU A 277 -12.05 26.26 -3.60
N ASN A 278 -12.39 25.80 -4.81
CA ASN A 278 -13.60 26.25 -5.50
C ASN A 278 -14.87 25.64 -4.89
N TYR A 279 -15.73 26.52 -4.37
CA TYR A 279 -17.03 26.14 -3.82
C TYR A 279 -18.18 26.35 -4.82
N ASN A 280 -19.13 25.42 -4.86
CA ASN A 280 -20.20 25.33 -5.85
C ASN A 280 -21.50 24.94 -5.17
N ILE A 281 -22.49 25.83 -5.18
CA ILE A 281 -23.73 25.65 -4.43
C ILE A 281 -24.56 24.44 -4.88
N VAL A 282 -24.46 24.03 -6.15
CA VAL A 282 -25.15 22.85 -6.68
C VAL A 282 -24.58 21.57 -6.07
N ARG A 283 -23.25 21.47 -5.94
CA ARG A 283 -22.60 20.33 -5.25
C ARG A 283 -23.00 20.28 -3.78
N HIS A 284 -23.08 21.43 -3.12
CA HIS A 284 -23.54 21.51 -1.73
C HIS A 284 -24.96 20.95 -1.58
N ALA A 285 -25.89 21.40 -2.41
CA ALA A 285 -27.28 20.94 -2.37
C ALA A 285 -27.38 19.42 -2.58
N SER A 286 -26.62 18.86 -3.53
CA SER A 286 -26.58 17.41 -3.78
C SER A 286 -25.99 16.62 -2.60
N SER A 287 -24.93 17.13 -1.96
CA SER A 287 -24.36 16.52 -0.75
C SER A 287 -25.34 16.57 0.42
N LEU A 288 -25.98 17.72 0.65
CA LEU A 288 -27.02 17.88 1.68
C LEU A 288 -28.20 16.93 1.45
N TRP A 289 -28.67 16.80 0.20
CA TRP A 289 -29.72 15.85 -0.16
C TRP A 289 -29.31 14.40 0.15
N SER A 290 -28.07 14.04 -0.14
CA SER A 290 -27.54 12.69 0.16
C SER A 290 -27.55 12.42 1.68
N LEU A 291 -27.18 13.40 2.50
CA LEU A 291 -27.28 13.30 3.96
C LEU A 291 -28.73 13.17 4.45
N ILE A 292 -29.68 13.89 3.85
CA ILE A 292 -31.12 13.76 4.15
C ILE A 292 -31.62 12.36 3.79
N CYS A 293 -31.22 11.81 2.64
CA CYS A 293 -31.53 10.44 2.24
C CYS A 293 -31.00 9.42 3.26
N ARG A 294 -29.75 9.58 3.72
CA ARG A 294 -29.24 8.71 4.80
C ARG A 294 -30.00 8.91 6.11
N TYR A 295 -30.36 10.13 6.47
CA TYR A 295 -31.14 10.39 7.69
C TYR A 295 -32.49 9.65 7.67
N ARG A 296 -33.16 9.61 6.51
CA ARG A 296 -34.40 8.83 6.34
C ARG A 296 -34.20 7.32 6.50
N LEU A 297 -33.05 6.80 6.08
CA LEU A 297 -32.71 5.37 6.18
C LEU A 297 -32.36 4.97 7.62
N SER A 298 -31.57 5.80 8.31
CA SER A 298 -31.11 5.55 9.68
C SER A 298 -30.93 6.89 10.40
N PRO A 299 -31.94 7.39 11.12
CA PRO A 299 -31.85 8.66 11.82
C PRO A 299 -30.79 8.63 12.93
N ASN A 300 -30.01 9.70 13.08
CA ASN A 300 -29.23 9.96 14.30
C ASN A 300 -29.10 11.47 14.55
N GLN A 301 -28.88 11.84 15.81
CA GLN A 301 -28.84 13.25 16.24
C GLN A 301 -27.67 14.04 15.65
N THR A 302 -26.45 13.48 15.66
CA THR A 302 -25.25 14.11 15.09
C THR A 302 -25.41 14.45 13.61
N LEU A 303 -26.06 13.57 12.85
CA LEU A 303 -26.38 13.79 11.44
C LEU A 303 -27.42 14.90 11.28
N ALA A 304 -28.47 14.92 12.11
CA ALA A 304 -29.47 15.99 12.06
C ALA A 304 -28.82 17.35 12.29
N GLU A 305 -27.89 17.45 13.25
CA GLU A 305 -27.12 18.66 13.52
C GLU A 305 -26.28 19.09 12.32
N LYS A 306 -25.56 18.15 11.70
CA LYS A 306 -24.76 18.42 10.49
C LYS A 306 -25.62 18.82 9.29
N ILE A 307 -26.78 18.17 9.09
CA ILE A 307 -27.77 18.57 8.07
C ILE A 307 -28.24 20.00 8.32
N ASN A 308 -28.62 20.34 9.56
CA ASN A 308 -29.09 21.68 9.89
C ASN A 308 -27.99 22.73 9.70
N GLN A 309 -26.76 22.41 10.08
CA GLN A 309 -25.58 23.27 9.89
C GLN A 309 -25.34 23.54 8.40
N SER A 310 -25.30 22.49 7.57
CA SER A 310 -25.15 22.64 6.13
C SER A 310 -26.33 23.36 5.49
N ASN A 311 -27.56 23.07 5.92
CA ASN A 311 -28.75 23.75 5.44
C ASN A 311 -28.72 25.26 5.76
N TYR A 312 -28.25 25.65 6.95
CA TYR A 312 -28.10 27.07 7.31
C TYR A 312 -27.20 27.83 6.33
N ARG A 313 -26.15 27.19 5.80
CA ARG A 313 -25.25 27.80 4.79
C ARG A 313 -25.98 28.25 3.53
N LEU A 314 -27.06 27.56 3.13
CA LEU A 314 -27.88 27.94 1.98
C LEU A 314 -28.63 29.26 2.21
N TYR A 315 -29.00 29.56 3.45
CA TYR A 315 -29.75 30.78 3.80
C TYR A 315 -28.86 31.92 4.29
N ALA A 316 -27.69 31.60 4.86
CA ALA A 316 -26.76 32.56 5.45
C ALA A 316 -25.81 33.23 4.43
N GLN A 317 -26.15 33.26 3.14
CA GLN A 317 -25.44 34.03 2.11
C GLN A 317 -26.18 35.34 1.81
N PRO A 318 -26.10 36.39 2.66
CA PRO A 318 -26.54 37.72 2.25
C PRO A 318 -25.47 38.29 1.30
N GLY A 319 -25.75 38.33 -0.01
CA GLY A 319 -24.97 39.17 -0.93
C GLY A 319 -24.65 38.67 -2.34
N ASN A 320 -25.16 37.53 -2.80
CA ASN A 320 -24.94 37.06 -4.19
C ASN A 320 -26.25 36.62 -4.88
N LEU A 321 -27.26 37.50 -4.86
CA LEU A 321 -28.33 37.56 -5.85
C LEU A 321 -28.30 38.94 -6.51
#